data_AF-A0A380Q3A0-F1
#
_entry.id   AF-A0A380Q3A0-F1
#
_cell.length_a   1.000
_cell.length_b   1.000
_cell.length_c   1.000
_cell.angle_alpha   90.00
_cell.angle_beta   90.00
_cell.angle_gamma   90.00
#
_symmetry.space_group_name_H-M   'P 1'
#
loop_
_entity.id
_entity.type
_entity.pdbx_description
1 polymer ?
#
loop_
_entity_poly.entity_id
_entity_poly.type
_entity_poly.pdbx_seq_one_letter_code
_entity_poly.pdbx_strand_id
1 'polypeptide(L)'
;MRQVTKSKKIKILPCPEWLVKAGMSKGIDHDRQHLGIILAAGEVIKVRQVNAEYKEKLKLYLLNDNKNTQRSISFNTDWIELSVDAVSVPFINTPYSDGIIPEIVFEYPDTSKLLPVYEKGEDESIFFEIWDKQNAEFGVVESEYVIILIPEVSKDRLKSFSTSGGIDTVLGFYQDIFSFNNSLAGLSFEPQRFSDGNTRNRYFAKADKGGGGAAYYSNNWIASSSGSINTFWLSPNATNWGCLHEIAHGYQGGFIDDKYFSTREVWNNIYAACYQDVMLGAEKFNKGWLYNFGKQKEVEKSILNNIRNGKEVNAWGNVANYILSC
;
A
#
# COMPACT_ATOMS: atom_id res chain seq x y z
N MET A 1 -15.13 6.14 31.93
CA MET A 1 -14.07 5.28 31.36
C MET A 1 -12.73 5.91 31.71
N ARG A 2 -11.73 5.12 32.10
CA ARG A 2 -10.38 5.66 32.30
C ARG A 2 -9.74 5.84 30.92
N GLN A 3 -8.89 6.85 30.81
CA GLN A 3 -8.13 7.11 29.58
C GLN A 3 -6.67 6.82 29.82
N VAL A 4 -6.00 6.33 28.78
CA VAL A 4 -4.56 6.16 28.73
C VAL A 4 -3.99 7.31 27.90
N THR A 5 -3.04 8.03 28.48
CA THR A 5 -2.28 9.09 27.79
C THR A 5 -0.92 8.55 27.37
N LYS A 6 -0.53 8.78 26.12
CA LYS A 6 0.79 8.42 25.58
C LYS A 6 1.37 9.59 24.79
N SER A 7 2.69 9.63 24.68
CA SER A 7 3.40 10.48 23.74
C SER A 7 4.14 9.65 22.70
N LYS A 8 4.33 10.21 21.50
CA LYS A 8 5.08 9.57 20.42
C LYS A 8 5.78 10.63 19.57
N LYS A 9 7.08 10.44 19.33
CA LYS A 9 7.81 11.15 18.27
C LYS A 9 7.45 10.53 16.93
N ILE A 10 7.08 11.37 15.97
CA ILE A 10 6.66 10.95 14.64
C ILE A 10 7.87 11.03 13.72
N LYS A 11 8.26 9.89 13.13
CA LYS A 11 9.31 9.84 12.09
C LYS A 11 8.94 10.82 10.97
N ILE A 12 9.93 11.45 10.36
CA ILE A 12 9.76 12.37 9.23
C ILE A 12 10.48 11.82 8.00
N LEU A 13 10.08 12.29 6.82
CA LEU A 13 10.77 12.01 5.57
C LEU A 13 11.21 13.31 4.89
N PRO A 14 12.31 13.30 4.12
CA PRO A 14 12.66 14.42 3.25
C PRO A 14 11.65 14.53 2.10
N CYS A 15 11.26 15.75 1.74
CA CYS A 15 10.30 15.99 0.66
C CYS A 15 10.91 15.58 -0.70
N PRO A 16 10.27 14.70 -1.49
CA PRO A 16 10.83 14.25 -2.75
C PRO A 16 10.37 15.11 -3.91
N GLU A 17 10.79 16.37 -3.91
CA GLU A 17 10.33 17.36 -4.89
C GLU A 17 10.52 16.92 -6.34
N TRP A 18 11.58 16.16 -6.64
CA TRP A 18 11.87 15.71 -8.00
C TRP A 18 10.82 14.70 -8.51
N LEU A 19 10.38 13.76 -7.65
CA LEU A 19 9.30 12.82 -7.98
C LEU A 19 7.97 13.56 -8.15
N VAL A 20 7.68 14.51 -7.25
CA VAL A 20 6.47 15.34 -7.33
C VAL A 20 6.44 16.13 -8.64
N LYS A 21 7.55 16.78 -9.00
CA LYS A 21 7.68 17.55 -10.26
C LYS A 21 7.61 16.66 -11.50
N ALA A 22 8.08 15.41 -11.42
CA ALA A 22 7.93 14.42 -12.48
C ALA A 22 6.50 13.84 -12.58
N GLY A 23 5.63 14.16 -11.61
CA GLY A 23 4.30 13.59 -11.50
C GLY A 23 4.30 12.11 -11.13
N MET A 24 5.39 11.59 -10.55
CA MET A 24 5.50 10.21 -10.09
C MET A 24 5.14 10.12 -8.61
N SER A 25 3.98 9.54 -8.32
CA SER A 25 3.45 9.53 -6.96
C SER A 25 4.20 8.60 -6.01
N LYS A 26 4.68 7.45 -6.47
CA LYS A 26 5.48 6.43 -5.75
C LYS A 26 5.09 6.23 -4.28
N GLY A 27 3.80 6.26 -3.95
CA GLY A 27 3.32 6.15 -2.57
C GLY A 27 3.74 7.28 -1.62
N ILE A 28 4.03 8.49 -2.10
CA ILE A 28 4.46 9.65 -1.31
C ILE A 28 3.57 9.87 -0.07
N ASP A 29 2.25 9.79 -0.23
CA ASP A 29 1.31 9.93 0.90
C ASP A 29 0.86 8.60 1.52
N HIS A 30 1.62 7.52 1.32
CA HIS A 30 1.29 6.20 1.87
C HIS A 30 1.89 5.96 3.25
N ASP A 31 3.12 6.45 3.49
CA ASP A 31 3.86 6.14 4.71
C ASP A 31 3.14 6.68 5.95
N ARG A 32 3.01 5.82 6.95
CA ARG A 32 2.28 6.14 8.17
C ARG A 32 2.78 5.36 9.37
N GLN A 33 2.41 5.83 10.55
CA GLN A 33 2.87 5.30 11.83
C GLN A 33 1.67 4.97 12.70
N HIS A 34 1.49 3.68 13.00
CA HIS A 34 0.41 3.23 13.88
C HIS A 34 0.61 3.80 15.30
N LEU A 35 -0.49 3.99 16.04
CA LEU A 35 -0.43 4.37 17.46
C LEU A 35 -0.39 3.16 18.41
N GLY A 36 -0.36 1.94 17.85
CA GLY A 36 -0.15 0.69 18.61
C GLY A 36 -1.40 0.15 19.29
N ILE A 37 -2.58 0.65 18.92
CA ILE A 37 -3.86 0.27 19.52
C ILE A 37 -4.91 -0.02 18.45
N ILE A 38 -5.95 -0.73 18.84
CA ILE A 38 -7.18 -0.93 18.08
C ILE A 38 -8.33 -0.30 18.89
N LEU A 39 -9.05 0.62 18.26
CA LEU A 39 -10.23 1.26 18.83
C LEU A 39 -11.48 0.45 18.46
N ALA A 40 -12.34 0.18 19.44
CA ALA A 40 -13.65 -0.40 19.19
C ALA A 40 -14.60 0.62 18.56
N ALA A 41 -15.65 0.15 17.88
CA ALA A 41 -16.68 1.02 17.32
C ALA A 41 -17.31 1.90 18.43
N GLY A 42 -17.47 3.19 18.15
CA GLY A 42 -17.97 4.20 19.08
C GLY A 42 -16.91 4.81 20.01
N GLU A 43 -15.69 4.27 20.05
CA GLU A 43 -14.61 4.86 20.84
C GLU A 43 -14.05 6.15 20.21
N VAL A 44 -13.46 6.99 21.06
CA VAL A 44 -12.88 8.30 20.70
C VAL A 44 -11.40 8.30 21.04
N ILE A 45 -10.59 8.83 20.12
CA ILE A 45 -9.21 9.19 20.38
C ILE A 45 -9.07 10.71 20.39
N LYS A 46 -8.29 11.23 21.35
CA LYS A 46 -7.86 12.62 21.35
C LYS A 46 -6.40 12.69 20.93
N VAL A 47 -6.02 13.71 20.16
CA VAL A 47 -4.62 13.93 19.79
C VAL A 47 -4.30 15.41 19.71
N ARG A 48 -3.06 15.76 20.03
CA ARG A 48 -2.45 17.06 19.71
C ARG A 48 -0.96 16.89 19.43
N GLN A 49 -0.42 17.84 18.71
CA GLN A 49 1.02 18.03 18.50
C GLN A 49 1.56 18.91 19.64
N VAL A 50 2.75 18.61 20.16
CA VAL A 50 3.33 19.34 21.32
C VAL A 50 4.72 19.93 21.08
N ASN A 51 5.40 19.58 19.98
CA ASN A 51 6.67 20.23 19.64
C ASN A 51 6.41 21.62 19.02
N ALA A 52 6.66 22.67 19.81
CA ALA A 52 6.43 24.05 19.43
C ALA A 52 7.21 24.52 18.19
N GLU A 53 8.29 23.84 17.78
CA GLU A 53 9.05 24.19 16.57
C GLU A 53 8.36 23.71 15.29
N TYR A 54 7.54 22.66 15.38
CA TYR A 54 6.82 22.12 14.22
C TYR A 54 5.52 22.87 13.99
N LYS A 55 5.39 23.54 12.84
CA LYS A 55 4.26 24.45 12.54
C LYS A 55 3.21 23.87 11.62
N GLU A 56 3.54 22.80 10.91
CA GLU A 56 2.65 22.17 9.95
C GLU A 56 1.55 21.33 10.63
N LYS A 57 0.50 21.00 9.87
CA LYS A 57 -0.54 20.09 10.35
C LYS A 57 -0.10 18.63 10.17
N LEU A 58 -0.42 17.81 11.16
CA LEU A 58 -0.39 16.35 11.04
C LEU A 58 -1.76 15.84 10.63
N LYS A 59 -1.83 14.60 10.13
CA LYS A 59 -3.08 13.96 9.77
C LYS A 59 -3.22 12.62 10.49
N LEU A 60 -4.27 12.51 11.30
CA LEU A 60 -4.70 11.29 11.94
C LEU A 60 -5.67 10.56 11.01
N TYR A 61 -5.45 9.27 10.81
CA TYR A 61 -6.33 8.35 10.10
C TYR A 61 -6.78 7.23 11.03
N LEU A 62 -8.07 6.93 11.02
CA LEU A 62 -8.64 5.76 11.67
C LEU A 62 -9.01 4.77 10.57
N LEU A 63 -8.13 3.77 10.36
CA LEU A 63 -8.15 2.88 9.20
C LEU A 63 -8.65 1.49 9.57
N ASN A 64 -9.29 0.83 8.61
CA ASN A 64 -9.84 -0.52 8.72
C ASN A 64 -9.99 -1.15 7.32
N ASP A 65 -10.77 -2.22 7.21
CA ASP A 65 -11.01 -2.96 5.98
C ASP A 65 -12.16 -2.41 5.10
N ASN A 66 -12.66 -1.19 5.35
CA ASN A 66 -13.74 -0.57 4.57
C ASN A 66 -13.65 0.97 4.55
N LYS A 67 -13.28 1.56 3.42
CA LYS A 67 -13.10 3.02 3.27
C LYS A 67 -14.33 3.85 3.70
N ASN A 68 -15.53 3.28 3.58
CA ASN A 68 -16.77 3.99 3.90
C ASN A 68 -16.96 4.23 5.41
N THR A 69 -16.27 3.46 6.27
CA THR A 69 -16.33 3.61 7.73
C THR A 69 -15.07 4.24 8.32
N GLN A 70 -14.10 4.60 7.47
CA GLN A 70 -12.87 5.25 7.90
C GLN A 70 -13.08 6.74 8.16
N ARG A 71 -12.23 7.30 9.01
CA ARG A 71 -12.25 8.72 9.35
C ARG A 71 -10.83 9.27 9.32
N SER A 72 -10.72 10.57 9.06
CA SER A 72 -9.44 11.26 9.17
C SER A 72 -9.65 12.71 9.56
N ILE A 73 -8.66 13.30 10.23
CA ILE A 73 -8.68 14.69 10.64
C ILE A 73 -7.27 15.26 10.63
N SER A 74 -7.14 16.53 10.23
CA SER A 74 -5.89 17.27 10.35
C SER A 74 -5.84 18.02 11.68
N PHE A 75 -4.67 18.05 12.31
CA PHE A 75 -4.48 18.66 13.62
C PHE A 75 -3.11 19.31 13.78
N ASN A 76 -2.99 20.16 14.79
CA ASN A 76 -1.77 20.84 15.20
C ASN A 76 -1.68 20.83 16.74
N THR A 77 -1.43 21.97 17.37
CA THR A 77 -1.24 22.12 18.82
C THR A 77 -2.51 21.96 19.66
N ASP A 78 -3.69 22.19 19.07
CA ASP A 78 -4.96 22.07 19.81
C ASP A 78 -5.36 20.61 19.98
N TRP A 79 -6.00 20.31 21.12
CA TRP A 79 -6.65 19.02 21.30
C TRP A 79 -7.80 18.88 20.31
N ILE A 80 -7.74 17.82 19.52
CA ILE A 80 -8.84 17.39 18.67
C ILE A 80 -9.31 16.01 19.09
N GLU A 81 -10.60 15.74 18.84
CA GLU A 81 -11.21 14.44 19.09
C GLU A 81 -11.67 13.84 17.77
N LEU A 82 -11.51 12.53 17.61
CA LEU A 82 -12.04 11.79 16.47
C LEU A 82 -12.64 10.47 16.95
N SER A 83 -13.90 10.22 16.59
CA SER A 83 -14.62 8.98 16.87
C SER A 83 -14.56 8.02 15.68
N VAL A 84 -14.78 6.74 15.96
CA VAL A 84 -14.91 5.68 14.94
C VAL A 84 -16.29 5.07 14.94
N ASP A 85 -16.83 4.77 13.76
CA ASP A 85 -18.11 4.06 13.63
C ASP A 85 -17.92 2.53 13.48
N ALA A 86 -16.69 2.10 13.22
CA ALA A 86 -16.28 0.71 13.10
C ALA A 86 -14.90 0.51 13.75
N VAL A 87 -14.59 -0.74 14.13
CA VAL A 87 -13.27 -1.08 14.69
C VAL A 87 -12.18 -0.58 13.75
N SER A 88 -11.23 0.18 14.29
CA SER A 88 -10.21 0.86 13.49
C SER A 88 -8.87 0.98 14.20
N VAL A 89 -7.80 1.05 13.42
CA VAL A 89 -6.44 1.25 13.89
C VAL A 89 -6.04 2.71 13.61
N PRO A 90 -5.61 3.47 14.63
CA PRO A 90 -5.14 4.84 14.45
C PRO A 90 -3.73 4.89 13.85
N PHE A 91 -3.55 5.72 12.82
CA PHE A 91 -2.29 6.01 12.16
C PHE A 91 -2.07 7.51 12.00
N ILE A 92 -0.82 7.95 12.14
CA ILE A 92 -0.39 9.29 11.75
C ILE A 92 0.30 9.20 10.39
N ASN A 93 -0.11 10.02 9.43
CA ASN A 93 0.63 10.14 8.17
C ASN A 93 2.04 10.64 8.45
N THR A 94 3.05 10.00 7.88
CA THR A 94 4.43 10.44 8.06
C THR A 94 4.63 11.78 7.34
N PRO A 95 4.95 12.86 8.06
CA PRO A 95 5.07 14.17 7.44
C PRO A 95 6.41 14.33 6.73
N TYR A 96 6.41 15.20 5.73
CA TYR A 96 7.61 15.71 5.11
C TYR A 96 8.10 16.95 5.84
N SER A 97 9.37 16.96 6.26
CA SER A 97 9.93 18.04 7.09
C SER A 97 11.46 18.11 6.96
N ASP A 98 12.00 19.32 6.99
CA ASP A 98 13.45 19.60 6.89
C ASP A 98 14.15 19.50 8.25
N GLY A 99 13.89 18.41 8.97
CA GLY A 99 14.57 18.06 10.23
C GLY A 99 13.80 18.38 11.51
N ILE A 100 12.69 19.11 11.45
CA ILE A 100 11.86 19.35 12.63
C ILE A 100 10.95 18.13 12.86
N ILE A 101 11.23 17.38 13.93
CA ILE A 101 10.52 16.14 14.27
C ILE A 101 9.27 16.47 15.10
N PRO A 102 8.04 16.17 14.63
CA PRO A 102 6.85 16.36 15.43
C PRO A 102 6.82 15.38 16.61
N GLU A 103 6.28 15.86 17.73
CA GLU A 103 5.89 15.02 18.85
C GLU A 103 4.40 15.19 19.09
N ILE A 104 3.70 14.09 19.31
CA ILE A 104 2.28 14.09 19.64
C ILE A 104 2.03 13.56 21.04
N VAL A 105 0.93 14.02 21.63
CA VAL A 105 0.31 13.40 22.79
C VAL A 105 -1.08 12.96 22.38
N PHE A 106 -1.47 11.74 22.74
CA PHE A 106 -2.77 11.18 22.43
C PHE A 106 -3.38 10.44 23.62
N GLU A 107 -4.70 10.44 23.66
CA GLU A 107 -5.52 9.83 24.70
C GLU A 107 -6.54 8.89 24.08
N TYR A 108 -6.67 7.69 24.67
CA TYR A 108 -7.59 6.66 24.21
C TYR A 108 -8.16 5.86 25.38
N PRO A 109 -9.27 5.14 25.21
CA PRO A 109 -9.86 4.32 26.28
C PRO A 109 -8.91 3.22 26.77
N ASP A 110 -8.93 2.94 28.07
CA ASP A 110 -8.16 1.81 28.64
C ASP A 110 -8.68 0.42 28.20
N THR A 111 -9.83 0.39 27.53
CA THR A 111 -10.44 -0.78 26.89
C THR A 111 -9.88 -1.11 25.50
N SER A 112 -9.11 -0.22 24.88
CA SER A 112 -8.55 -0.46 23.56
C SER A 112 -7.54 -1.62 23.57
N LYS A 113 -7.61 -2.50 22.55
CA LYS A 113 -6.67 -3.61 22.41
C LYS A 113 -5.31 -3.11 21.94
N LEU A 114 -4.24 -3.81 22.28
CA LEU A 114 -2.92 -3.59 21.69
C LEU A 114 -2.92 -4.14 20.26
N LEU A 115 -2.40 -3.35 19.32
CA LEU A 115 -2.20 -3.79 17.95
C LEU A 115 -1.02 -4.77 17.90
N PRO A 116 -1.20 -6.01 17.42
CA PRO A 116 -0.10 -6.90 17.08
C PRO A 116 0.69 -6.30 15.90
N VAL A 117 2.00 -6.18 16.06
CA VAL A 117 2.90 -5.63 15.05
C VAL A 117 4.08 -6.58 14.87
N TYR A 118 4.45 -6.81 13.61
CA TYR A 118 5.63 -7.54 13.21
C TYR A 118 6.48 -6.64 12.30
N GLU A 119 7.68 -6.28 12.75
CA GLU A 119 8.70 -5.68 11.90
C GLU A 119 9.57 -6.80 11.29
N LYS A 120 9.99 -6.63 10.03
CA LYS A 120 10.82 -7.61 9.32
C LYS A 120 12.00 -8.10 10.19
N GLY A 121 12.15 -9.41 10.33
CA GLY A 121 13.20 -10.05 11.12
C GLY A 121 12.86 -10.24 12.61
N GLU A 122 11.69 -9.82 13.08
CA GLU A 122 11.19 -10.13 14.42
C GLU A 122 10.74 -11.60 14.54
N ASP A 123 10.41 -12.02 15.76
CA ASP A 123 9.89 -13.35 16.06
C ASP A 123 8.38 -13.42 15.78
N GLU A 124 7.99 -14.15 14.73
CA GLU A 124 6.58 -14.26 14.33
C GLU A 124 5.73 -15.02 15.35
N SER A 125 6.33 -15.86 16.19
CA SER A 125 5.59 -16.59 17.24
C SER A 125 5.06 -15.65 18.29
N ILE A 126 5.84 -14.65 18.70
CA ILE A 126 5.44 -13.60 19.64
C ILE A 126 4.31 -12.76 19.03
N PHE A 127 4.45 -12.38 17.75
CA PHE A 127 3.43 -11.64 17.03
C PHE A 127 2.08 -12.37 17.00
N PHE A 128 2.07 -13.67 16.65
CA PHE A 128 0.84 -14.46 16.61
C PHE A 128 0.29 -14.75 18.00
N GLU A 129 1.14 -14.96 19.02
CA GLU A 129 0.70 -15.11 20.41
C GLU A 129 -0.06 -13.86 20.89
N ILE A 130 0.48 -12.66 20.64
CA ILE A 130 -0.16 -11.39 20.99
C ILE A 130 -1.50 -11.24 20.28
N TRP A 131 -1.56 -11.58 18.98
CA TRP A 131 -2.77 -11.50 18.18
C TRP A 131 -3.85 -12.46 18.70
N ASP A 132 -3.49 -13.73 18.91
CA ASP A 132 -4.43 -14.76 19.35
C ASP A 132 -4.93 -14.53 20.77
N LYS A 133 -4.03 -14.14 21.70
CA LYS A 133 -4.39 -13.86 23.10
C LYS A 133 -5.43 -12.76 23.25
N GLN A 134 -5.40 -11.76 22.37
CA GLN A 134 -6.33 -10.62 22.42
C GLN A 134 -7.55 -10.78 21.52
N ASN A 135 -7.58 -11.82 20.68
CA ASN A 135 -8.52 -11.94 19.59
C ASN A 135 -8.66 -10.61 18.82
N ALA A 136 -7.52 -10.04 18.42
CA ALA A 136 -7.45 -8.73 17.80
C ALA A 136 -8.03 -8.76 16.37
N GLU A 137 -8.73 -7.70 15.98
CA GLU A 137 -9.41 -7.59 14.69
C GLU A 137 -8.44 -7.29 13.55
N PHE A 138 -7.25 -6.78 13.88
CA PHE A 138 -6.21 -6.40 12.95
C PHE A 138 -4.83 -6.73 13.52
N GLY A 139 -3.88 -6.91 12.62
CA GLY A 139 -2.44 -6.88 12.88
C GLY A 139 -1.73 -6.10 11.79
N VAL A 140 -0.50 -5.69 12.05
CA VAL A 140 0.36 -5.01 11.07
C VAL A 140 1.64 -5.80 10.87
N VAL A 141 2.04 -5.96 9.61
CA VAL A 141 3.40 -6.38 9.26
C VAL A 141 4.07 -5.27 8.47
N GLU A 142 5.33 -4.97 8.75
CA GLU A 142 6.04 -3.88 8.11
C GLU A 142 7.52 -4.16 7.82
N SER A 143 8.03 -3.49 6.78
CA SER A 143 9.44 -3.53 6.36
C SER A 143 9.88 -2.14 5.87
N GLU A 144 11.08 -2.04 5.32
CA GLU A 144 11.61 -0.80 4.72
C GLU A 144 10.74 -0.23 3.60
N TYR A 145 9.95 -1.07 2.90
CA TYR A 145 9.19 -0.66 1.71
C TYR A 145 7.67 -0.68 1.87
N VAL A 146 7.13 -1.44 2.82
CA VAL A 146 5.68 -1.65 2.93
C VAL A 146 5.22 -1.75 4.37
N ILE A 147 4.00 -1.29 4.60
CA ILE A 147 3.20 -1.51 5.81
C ILE A 147 1.91 -2.18 5.35
N ILE A 148 1.57 -3.34 5.91
CA ILE A 148 0.37 -4.08 5.53
C ILE A 148 -0.54 -4.17 6.75
N LEU A 149 -1.72 -3.54 6.67
CA LEU A 149 -2.79 -3.71 7.65
C LEU A 149 -3.60 -4.95 7.30
N ILE A 150 -3.52 -5.96 8.16
CA ILE A 150 -4.07 -7.29 7.92
C ILE A 150 -5.33 -7.47 8.78
N PRO A 151 -6.53 -7.61 8.18
CA PRO A 151 -7.72 -7.97 8.93
C PRO A 151 -7.63 -9.41 9.45
N GLU A 152 -8.29 -9.70 10.56
CA GLU A 152 -8.32 -11.02 11.21
C GLU A 152 -8.66 -12.16 10.23
N VAL A 153 -9.58 -11.94 9.28
CA VAL A 153 -9.96 -12.94 8.26
C VAL A 153 -8.79 -13.38 7.36
N SER A 154 -7.70 -12.61 7.34
CA SER A 154 -6.46 -12.90 6.62
C SER A 154 -5.35 -13.46 7.51
N LYS A 155 -5.59 -13.60 8.82
CA LYS A 155 -4.60 -14.11 9.78
C LYS A 155 -4.13 -15.52 9.46
N ASP A 156 -5.05 -16.44 9.18
CA ASP A 156 -4.69 -17.84 8.88
C ASP A 156 -3.90 -17.97 7.58
N ARG A 157 -4.20 -17.11 6.59
CA ARG A 157 -3.40 -17.03 5.37
C ARG A 157 -1.98 -16.58 5.68
N LEU A 158 -1.81 -15.57 6.53
CA LEU A 158 -0.47 -15.14 6.95
C LEU A 158 0.27 -16.26 7.70
N LYS A 159 -0.39 -16.94 8.65
CA LYS A 159 0.17 -18.10 9.37
C LYS A 159 0.60 -19.24 8.46
N SER A 160 -0.05 -19.41 7.29
CA SER A 160 0.32 -20.47 6.35
C SER A 160 1.74 -20.33 5.79
N PHE A 161 2.38 -19.15 5.91
CA PHE A 161 3.76 -18.95 5.49
C PHE A 161 4.80 -19.44 6.52
N SER A 162 4.43 -19.73 7.77
CA SER A 162 5.37 -20.14 8.83
C SER A 162 6.22 -21.36 8.48
N THR A 163 5.73 -22.25 7.62
CA THR A 163 6.50 -23.42 7.14
C THR A 163 7.33 -23.15 5.88
N SER A 164 7.22 -21.96 5.30
CA SER A 164 7.84 -21.54 4.04
C SER A 164 8.60 -20.22 4.21
N GLY A 165 9.28 -20.05 5.35
CA GLY A 165 10.09 -18.86 5.65
C GLY A 165 9.33 -17.69 6.29
N GLY A 166 8.10 -17.91 6.74
CA GLY A 166 7.36 -17.01 7.62
C GLY A 166 6.91 -15.69 6.98
N ILE A 167 6.56 -14.74 7.84
CA ILE A 167 6.17 -13.37 7.43
C ILE A 167 7.30 -12.69 6.63
N ASP A 168 8.55 -12.98 6.93
CA ASP A 168 9.71 -12.43 6.22
C ASP A 168 9.76 -12.82 4.73
N THR A 169 9.20 -13.98 4.35
CA THR A 169 9.07 -14.36 2.94
C THR A 169 8.08 -13.46 2.20
N VAL A 170 6.99 -13.07 2.86
CA VAL A 170 6.02 -12.11 2.32
C VAL A 170 6.68 -10.74 2.15
N LEU A 171 7.40 -10.27 3.16
CA LEU A 171 8.09 -8.97 3.13
C LEU A 171 9.28 -8.95 2.15
N GLY A 172 9.94 -10.09 1.94
CA GLY A 172 10.97 -10.29 0.93
C GLY A 172 10.44 -10.09 -0.48
N PHE A 173 9.28 -10.67 -0.80
CA PHE A 173 8.62 -10.45 -2.10
C PHE A 173 8.34 -8.97 -2.40
N TYR A 174 7.88 -8.20 -1.41
CA TYR A 174 7.69 -6.76 -1.59
C TYR A 174 9.01 -6.03 -1.78
N GLN A 175 10.04 -6.37 -1.01
CA GLN A 175 11.37 -5.80 -1.20
C GLN A 175 11.87 -6.03 -2.63
N ASP A 176 11.68 -7.21 -3.20
CA ASP A 176 12.08 -7.51 -4.57
C ASP A 176 11.31 -6.65 -5.59
N ILE A 177 9.98 -6.54 -5.47
CA ILE A 177 9.16 -5.70 -6.36
C ILE A 177 9.60 -4.24 -6.30
N PHE A 178 9.70 -3.67 -5.09
CA PHE A 178 10.03 -2.27 -4.93
C PHE A 178 11.46 -1.98 -5.39
N SER A 179 12.42 -2.85 -5.08
CA SER A 179 13.80 -2.70 -5.53
C SER A 179 13.91 -2.77 -7.05
N PHE A 180 13.17 -3.70 -7.67
CA PHE A 180 13.09 -3.81 -9.13
C PHE A 180 12.48 -2.56 -9.76
N ASN A 181 11.30 -2.12 -9.30
CA ASN A 181 10.63 -0.95 -9.86
C ASN A 181 11.43 0.33 -9.65
N ASN A 182 12.10 0.49 -8.50
CA ASN A 182 13.03 1.60 -8.25
C ASN A 182 14.17 1.58 -9.27
N SER A 183 14.81 0.42 -9.48
CA SER A 183 15.91 0.28 -10.44
C SER A 183 15.45 0.56 -11.88
N LEU A 184 14.27 0.04 -12.27
CA LEU A 184 13.69 0.27 -13.59
C LEU A 184 13.31 1.75 -13.82
N ALA A 185 12.89 2.46 -12.76
CA ALA A 185 12.64 3.90 -12.79
C ALA A 185 13.92 4.75 -12.70
N GLY A 186 15.10 4.13 -12.57
CA GLY A 186 16.37 4.83 -12.42
C GLY A 186 16.58 5.49 -11.04
N LEU A 187 15.86 5.03 -10.02
CA LEU A 187 15.94 5.57 -8.66
C LEU A 187 16.98 4.83 -7.81
N SER A 188 17.77 5.58 -7.05
CA SER A 188 18.81 5.05 -6.14
C SER A 188 18.79 5.76 -4.80
N PHE A 189 19.05 5.04 -3.70
CA PHE A 189 19.30 5.67 -2.40
C PHE A 189 20.66 6.39 -2.34
N GLU A 190 21.56 6.05 -3.25
CA GLU A 190 22.87 6.69 -3.44
C GLU A 190 22.94 7.24 -4.88
N PRO A 191 22.18 8.31 -5.20
CA PRO A 191 22.05 8.78 -6.57
C PRO A 191 23.25 9.66 -6.97
N GLN A 192 23.69 9.57 -8.24
CA GLN A 192 24.70 10.50 -8.77
C GLN A 192 24.12 11.88 -9.06
N ARG A 193 22.82 11.96 -9.35
CA ARG A 193 22.08 13.21 -9.57
C ARG A 193 20.94 13.30 -8.59
N PHE A 194 20.70 14.48 -8.04
CA PHE A 194 19.62 14.71 -7.08
C PHE A 194 18.23 14.24 -7.60
N SER A 195 17.97 14.36 -8.90
CA SER A 195 16.74 13.91 -9.56
C SER A 195 16.51 12.41 -9.54
N ASP A 196 17.54 11.62 -9.26
CA ASP A 196 17.52 10.16 -9.34
C ASP A 196 17.39 9.57 -7.91
N GLY A 197 17.14 10.42 -6.91
CA GLY A 197 17.03 10.02 -5.52
C GLY A 197 15.81 9.13 -5.28
N ASN A 198 16.03 8.03 -4.57
CA ASN A 198 14.96 7.20 -4.08
C ASN A 198 14.48 7.70 -2.71
N THR A 199 13.18 7.57 -2.49
CA THR A 199 12.50 7.95 -1.28
C THR A 199 12.28 6.77 -0.37
N ARG A 200 12.38 7.01 0.94
CA ARG A 200 12.17 6.00 1.99
C ARG A 200 10.72 5.87 2.44
N ASN A 201 9.76 6.45 1.71
CA ASN A 201 8.34 6.26 2.02
C ASN A 201 7.96 4.79 1.74
N ARG A 202 7.19 4.21 2.67
CA ARG A 202 6.61 2.87 2.51
C ARG A 202 5.25 2.95 1.85
N TYR A 203 4.92 1.96 1.05
CA TYR A 203 3.55 1.75 0.58
C TYR A 203 2.68 1.24 1.73
N PHE A 204 1.41 1.63 1.76
CA PHE A 204 0.45 1.15 2.74
C PHE A 204 -0.56 0.24 2.04
N ALA A 205 -0.62 -1.02 2.44
CA ALA A 205 -1.50 -2.03 1.87
C ALA A 205 -2.61 -2.41 2.85
N LYS A 206 -3.85 -2.54 2.35
CA LYS A 206 -5.00 -2.95 3.18
C LYS A 206 -6.09 -3.68 2.39
N ALA A 207 -7.06 -4.26 3.11
CA ALA A 207 -8.34 -4.67 2.56
C ALA A 207 -9.29 -3.46 2.46
N ASP A 208 -10.23 -3.47 1.52
CA ASP A 208 -11.25 -2.44 1.36
C ASP A 208 -12.56 -2.97 0.74
N LYS A 209 -13.55 -3.31 1.58
CA LYS A 209 -14.90 -3.71 1.14
C LYS A 209 -15.62 -2.65 0.29
N GLY A 210 -15.25 -1.38 0.42
CA GLY A 210 -15.81 -0.29 -0.38
C GLY A 210 -14.98 0.06 -1.61
N GLY A 211 -13.95 -0.71 -1.92
CA GLY A 211 -13.01 -0.47 -3.02
C GLY A 211 -13.64 -0.59 -4.42
N GLY A 212 -13.02 0.06 -5.41
CA GLY A 212 -13.37 -0.10 -6.82
C GLY A 212 -12.52 -1.17 -7.49
N GLY A 213 -13.00 -1.79 -8.57
CA GLY A 213 -12.25 -2.85 -9.26
C GLY A 213 -12.00 -4.07 -8.37
N ALA A 214 -10.97 -4.87 -8.70
CA ALA A 214 -10.55 -6.01 -7.89
C ALA A 214 -9.54 -5.60 -6.81
N ALA A 215 -8.68 -4.64 -7.13
CA ALA A 215 -7.83 -3.88 -6.24
C ALA A 215 -7.65 -2.49 -6.86
N TYR A 216 -6.98 -1.58 -6.14
CA TYR A 216 -6.66 -0.26 -6.65
C TYR A 216 -5.43 0.34 -5.96
N TYR A 217 -4.70 1.16 -6.70
CA TYR A 217 -3.79 2.18 -6.20
C TYR A 217 -4.51 3.51 -6.00
N SER A 218 -4.17 4.21 -4.92
CA SER A 218 -4.64 5.56 -4.65
C SER A 218 -3.52 6.43 -4.10
N ASN A 219 -3.79 7.72 -3.92
CA ASN A 219 -2.82 8.62 -3.31
C ASN A 219 -2.39 8.19 -1.91
N ASN A 220 -3.21 7.44 -1.16
CA ASN A 220 -2.94 7.14 0.24
C ASN A 220 -2.57 5.67 0.51
N TRP A 221 -2.94 4.73 -0.37
CA TRP A 221 -2.69 3.31 -0.16
C TRP A 221 -2.93 2.50 -1.44
N ILE A 222 -2.45 1.26 -1.42
CA ILE A 222 -2.95 0.17 -2.26
C ILE A 222 -3.97 -0.65 -1.47
N ALA A 223 -5.07 -1.06 -2.12
CA ALA A 223 -6.09 -1.84 -1.44
C ALA A 223 -6.72 -2.93 -2.31
N SER A 224 -7.01 -4.07 -1.67
CA SER A 224 -7.80 -5.16 -2.25
C SER A 224 -9.27 -4.81 -2.06
N SER A 225 -10.08 -4.83 -3.12
CA SER A 225 -11.49 -4.42 -3.08
C SER A 225 -12.40 -5.52 -2.50
N SER A 226 -12.03 -6.01 -1.31
CA SER A 226 -12.73 -7.03 -0.54
C SER A 226 -12.45 -6.87 0.95
N GLY A 227 -13.09 -7.67 1.80
CA GLY A 227 -12.78 -7.73 3.24
C GLY A 227 -11.48 -8.45 3.59
N SER A 228 -10.73 -8.94 2.60
CA SER A 228 -9.51 -9.74 2.79
C SER A 228 -8.38 -9.21 1.91
N ILE A 229 -7.16 -9.50 2.31
CA ILE A 229 -5.96 -9.21 1.53
C ILE A 229 -5.35 -10.47 0.89
N ASN A 230 -6.02 -11.62 0.98
CA ASN A 230 -5.43 -12.92 0.64
C ASN A 230 -4.98 -13.04 -0.83
N THR A 231 -5.78 -12.51 -1.75
CA THR A 231 -5.58 -12.67 -3.20
C THR A 231 -4.54 -11.71 -3.78
N PHE A 232 -4.46 -10.49 -3.25
CA PHE A 232 -3.52 -9.48 -3.73
C PHE A 232 -2.26 -9.41 -2.85
N TRP A 233 -2.42 -9.16 -1.54
CA TRP A 233 -1.29 -8.78 -0.70
C TRP A 233 -0.66 -9.95 0.09
N LEU A 234 -1.37 -11.07 0.26
CA LEU A 234 -0.81 -12.31 0.84
C LEU A 234 -0.73 -13.44 -0.20
N SER A 235 -0.34 -13.07 -1.42
CA SER A 235 -0.01 -14.00 -2.49
C SER A 235 1.34 -13.62 -3.12
N PRO A 236 2.45 -13.82 -2.38
CA PRO A 236 3.80 -13.39 -2.77
C PRO A 236 4.36 -14.29 -3.89
N ASN A 237 3.91 -14.05 -5.11
CA ASN A 237 4.30 -14.82 -6.29
C ASN A 237 4.36 -13.88 -7.50
N ALA A 238 5.38 -14.05 -8.34
CA ALA A 238 5.57 -13.29 -9.56
C ALA A 238 4.40 -13.43 -10.56
N THR A 239 3.58 -14.49 -10.50
CA THR A 239 2.39 -14.60 -11.35
C THR A 239 1.22 -13.71 -10.91
N ASN A 240 1.30 -13.07 -9.74
CA ASN A 240 0.25 -12.21 -9.19
C ASN A 240 0.21 -10.86 -9.92
N TRP A 241 -0.33 -10.86 -11.14
CA TRP A 241 -0.43 -9.68 -11.99
C TRP A 241 -1.12 -8.51 -11.30
N GLY A 242 -2.23 -8.79 -10.59
CA GLY A 242 -2.99 -7.77 -9.89
C GLY A 242 -2.14 -7.01 -8.87
N CYS A 243 -1.38 -7.72 -8.02
CA CYS A 243 -0.49 -7.07 -7.06
C CYS A 243 0.58 -6.21 -7.74
N LEU A 244 1.25 -6.76 -8.76
CA LEU A 244 2.29 -6.06 -9.51
C LEU A 244 1.76 -4.80 -10.20
N HIS A 245 0.58 -4.92 -10.82
CA HIS A 245 -0.11 -3.84 -11.54
C HIS A 245 -0.47 -2.68 -10.62
N GLU A 246 -1.06 -2.96 -9.44
CA GLU A 246 -1.43 -1.90 -8.49
C GLU A 246 -0.21 -1.20 -7.88
N ILE A 247 0.85 -1.95 -7.54
CA ILE A 247 2.09 -1.33 -7.05
C ILE A 247 2.71 -0.44 -8.13
N ALA A 248 2.68 -0.90 -9.39
CA ALA A 248 3.26 -0.17 -10.50
C ALA A 248 2.54 1.14 -10.85
N HIS A 249 1.27 1.33 -10.46
CA HIS A 249 0.59 2.61 -10.63
C HIS A 249 1.34 3.77 -9.94
N GLY A 250 2.01 3.52 -8.81
CA GLY A 250 2.82 4.56 -8.17
C GLY A 250 4.05 4.97 -8.98
N TYR A 251 4.53 4.13 -9.90
CA TYR A 251 5.69 4.43 -10.76
C TYR A 251 5.30 5.09 -12.08
N GLN A 252 4.03 5.43 -12.27
CA GLN A 252 3.58 6.15 -13.44
C GLN A 252 3.89 7.65 -13.30
N GLY A 253 4.41 8.25 -14.37
CA GLY A 253 4.62 9.69 -14.44
C GLY A 253 3.36 10.45 -14.81
N GLY A 254 3.35 11.77 -14.61
CA GLY A 254 2.18 12.61 -14.88
C GLY A 254 1.86 12.83 -16.37
N PHE A 255 2.73 12.36 -17.27
CA PHE A 255 2.58 12.51 -18.73
C PHE A 255 1.66 11.46 -19.38
N ILE A 256 1.03 10.61 -18.57
CA ILE A 256 0.20 9.49 -19.03
C ILE A 256 -1.19 9.89 -19.52
N ASP A 257 -1.63 11.14 -19.31
CA ASP A 257 -2.93 11.63 -19.75
C ASP A 257 -2.84 12.92 -20.54
N ASP A 258 -3.60 12.97 -21.63
CA ASP A 258 -4.04 14.22 -22.25
C ASP A 258 -5.55 14.18 -22.58
N LYS A 259 -6.06 15.25 -23.20
CA LYS A 259 -7.49 15.39 -23.55
C LYS A 259 -7.97 14.43 -24.64
N TYR A 260 -7.07 13.76 -25.34
CA TYR A 260 -7.34 12.88 -26.49
C TYR A 260 -7.02 11.42 -26.19
N PHE A 261 -6.06 11.14 -25.29
CA PHE A 261 -5.54 9.81 -25.03
C PHE A 261 -5.07 9.66 -23.58
N SER A 262 -5.41 8.54 -22.96
CA SER A 262 -5.00 8.17 -21.61
C SER A 262 -4.28 6.83 -21.64
N THR A 263 -3.11 6.78 -21.00
CA THR A 263 -2.28 5.59 -20.80
C THR A 263 -2.23 5.15 -19.33
N ARG A 264 -3.23 5.55 -18.53
CA ARG A 264 -3.34 5.22 -17.10
C ARG A 264 -3.29 3.75 -16.76
N GLU A 265 -3.82 2.91 -17.63
CA GLU A 265 -3.86 1.46 -17.44
C GLU A 265 -2.75 0.76 -18.23
N VAL A 266 -1.75 1.50 -18.69
CA VAL A 266 -0.72 1.02 -19.63
C VAL A 266 0.66 1.10 -19.02
N TRP A 267 1.05 2.30 -18.58
CA TRP A 267 2.42 2.57 -18.20
C TRP A 267 2.84 1.70 -17.01
N ASN A 268 1.91 1.46 -16.08
CA ASN A 268 2.13 0.57 -14.95
C ASN A 268 2.31 -0.89 -15.39
N ASN A 269 1.69 -1.34 -16.48
CA ASN A 269 1.91 -2.69 -16.99
C ASN A 269 3.31 -2.90 -17.52
N ILE A 270 4.02 -1.85 -17.95
CA ILE A 270 5.43 -1.98 -18.36
C ILE A 270 6.24 -2.51 -17.17
N TYR A 271 6.07 -1.93 -15.99
CA TYR A 271 6.74 -2.39 -14.77
C TYR A 271 6.33 -3.82 -14.40
N ALA A 272 5.03 -4.12 -14.39
CA ALA A 272 4.53 -5.46 -14.07
C ALA A 272 5.01 -6.52 -15.07
N ALA A 273 5.01 -6.21 -16.36
CA ALA A 273 5.46 -7.09 -17.42
C ALA A 273 6.98 -7.30 -17.38
N CYS A 274 7.77 -6.24 -17.15
CA CYS A 274 9.22 -6.34 -16.98
C CYS A 274 9.58 -7.18 -15.75
N TYR A 275 8.87 -7.02 -14.63
CA TYR A 275 9.09 -7.85 -13.45
C TYR A 275 8.79 -9.33 -13.75
N GLN A 276 7.65 -9.61 -14.39
CA GLN A 276 7.32 -10.99 -14.79
C GLN A 276 8.30 -11.57 -15.80
N ASP A 277 8.82 -10.77 -16.73
CA ASP A 277 9.84 -11.21 -17.67
C ASP A 277 11.11 -11.68 -16.95
N VAL A 278 11.61 -10.88 -16.01
CA VAL A 278 12.80 -11.21 -15.25
C VAL A 278 12.57 -12.41 -14.32
N MET A 279 11.43 -12.48 -13.64
CA MET A 279 11.18 -13.50 -12.62
C MET A 279 10.68 -14.83 -13.19
N LEU A 280 9.96 -14.83 -14.31
CA LEU A 280 9.37 -16.04 -14.90
C LEU A 280 10.05 -16.46 -16.22
N GLY A 281 10.78 -15.56 -16.87
CA GLY A 281 11.32 -15.79 -18.22
C GLY A 281 10.23 -16.25 -19.19
N ALA A 282 10.50 -17.32 -19.94
CA ALA A 282 9.54 -17.90 -20.88
C ALA A 282 8.27 -18.46 -20.21
N GLU A 283 8.29 -18.78 -18.91
CA GLU A 283 7.09 -19.29 -18.23
C GLU A 283 5.97 -18.24 -18.15
N LYS A 284 6.28 -16.94 -18.30
CA LYS A 284 5.27 -15.87 -18.33
C LYS A 284 4.21 -16.09 -19.39
N PHE A 285 4.56 -16.71 -20.54
CA PHE A 285 3.60 -17.00 -21.61
C PHE A 285 2.56 -18.06 -21.20
N ASN A 286 2.94 -18.96 -20.28
CA ASN A 286 2.09 -20.04 -19.78
C ASN A 286 1.37 -19.69 -18.47
N LYS A 287 2.03 -18.93 -17.57
CA LYS A 287 1.53 -18.63 -16.21
C LYS A 287 1.02 -17.20 -16.06
N GLY A 288 1.41 -16.30 -16.95
CA GLY A 288 1.09 -14.88 -16.88
C GLY A 288 -0.34 -14.59 -17.31
N TRP A 289 -0.99 -13.71 -16.56
CA TRP A 289 -2.35 -13.24 -16.84
C TRP A 289 -2.46 -12.54 -18.20
N LEU A 290 -1.43 -11.76 -18.58
CA LEU A 290 -1.38 -11.04 -19.87
C LEU A 290 -1.49 -11.99 -21.08
N TYR A 291 -1.02 -13.23 -20.93
CA TYR A 291 -1.06 -14.25 -21.99
C TYR A 291 -2.22 -15.24 -21.81
N ASN A 292 -3.19 -14.87 -20.95
CA ASN A 292 -4.35 -15.69 -20.62
C ASN A 292 -3.96 -17.14 -20.26
N PHE A 293 -2.92 -17.27 -19.43
CA PHE A 293 -2.46 -18.56 -18.89
C PHE A 293 -2.17 -19.62 -19.97
N GLY A 294 -1.30 -19.30 -20.94
CA GLY A 294 -0.91 -20.21 -22.03
C GLY A 294 -1.74 -20.07 -23.31
N LYS A 295 -2.68 -19.13 -23.36
CA LYS A 295 -3.58 -18.90 -24.49
C LYS A 295 -3.19 -17.69 -25.33
N GLN A 296 -1.89 -17.41 -25.45
CA GLN A 296 -1.35 -16.27 -26.20
C GLN A 296 -1.95 -16.15 -27.61
N LYS A 297 -2.04 -17.26 -28.35
CA LYS A 297 -2.63 -17.27 -29.72
C LYS A 297 -4.08 -16.80 -29.74
N GLU A 298 -4.86 -17.08 -28.70
CA GLU A 298 -6.25 -16.61 -28.60
C GLU A 298 -6.30 -15.11 -28.34
N VAL A 299 -5.41 -14.60 -27.48
CA VAL A 299 -5.28 -13.17 -27.17
C VAL A 299 -4.87 -12.39 -28.43
N GLU A 300 -3.83 -12.83 -29.13
CA GLU A 300 -3.35 -12.21 -30.38
C GLU A 300 -4.43 -12.24 -31.47
N LYS A 301 -5.14 -13.36 -31.63
CA LYS A 301 -6.26 -13.45 -32.57
C LYS A 301 -7.38 -12.48 -32.24
N SER A 302 -7.72 -12.34 -30.95
CA SER A 302 -8.74 -11.38 -30.49
C SER A 302 -8.34 -9.94 -30.83
N ILE A 303 -7.08 -9.60 -30.55
CA ILE A 303 -6.48 -8.31 -30.92
C ILE A 303 -6.61 -8.03 -32.42
N LEU A 304 -6.11 -8.94 -33.25
CA LEU A 304 -6.11 -8.76 -34.70
C LEU A 304 -7.54 -8.64 -35.26
N ASN A 305 -8.50 -9.37 -34.68
CA ASN A 305 -9.90 -9.27 -35.07
C ASN A 305 -10.49 -7.90 -34.72
N ASN A 306 -10.19 -7.35 -33.54
CA ASN A 306 -10.68 -6.02 -33.16
C ASN A 306 -10.12 -4.92 -34.07
N ILE A 307 -8.81 -4.99 -34.42
CA ILE A 307 -8.18 -4.09 -35.40
C ILE A 307 -8.90 -4.17 -36.74
N ARG A 308 -9.06 -5.38 -37.28
CA ARG A 308 -9.69 -5.61 -38.59
C ARG A 308 -11.12 -5.11 -38.66
N ASN A 309 -11.85 -5.17 -37.54
CA ASN A 309 -13.24 -4.74 -37.46
C ASN A 309 -13.40 -3.26 -37.07
N GLY A 310 -12.30 -2.51 -36.94
CA GLY A 310 -12.35 -1.08 -36.56
C GLY A 310 -12.97 -0.85 -35.19
N LYS A 311 -12.86 -1.82 -34.27
CA LYS A 311 -13.44 -1.70 -32.93
C LYS A 311 -12.64 -0.70 -32.10
N GLU A 312 -13.31 0.24 -31.45
CA GLU A 312 -12.66 1.18 -30.52
C GLU A 312 -11.93 0.43 -29.40
N VAL A 313 -10.70 0.83 -29.07
CA VAL A 313 -9.85 0.17 -28.06
C VAL A 313 -10.58 0.02 -26.73
N ASN A 314 -11.32 1.03 -26.27
CA ASN A 314 -12.08 0.99 -25.03
C ASN A 314 -13.13 -0.14 -24.96
N ALA A 315 -13.52 -0.71 -26.10
CA ALA A 315 -14.48 -1.79 -26.20
C ALA A 315 -13.84 -3.17 -26.31
N TRP A 316 -12.52 -3.33 -26.23
CA TRP A 316 -11.91 -4.66 -26.27
C TRP A 316 -11.96 -5.29 -24.88
N GLY A 317 -11.76 -6.62 -24.81
CA GLY A 317 -11.75 -7.32 -23.52
C GLY A 317 -10.51 -6.95 -22.70
N ASN A 318 -10.59 -7.04 -21.38
CA ASN A 318 -9.57 -6.58 -20.42
C ASN A 318 -8.13 -6.88 -20.89
N VAL A 319 -7.79 -8.15 -21.15
CA VAL A 319 -6.43 -8.54 -21.57
C VAL A 319 -5.98 -7.84 -22.87
N ALA A 320 -6.88 -7.69 -23.84
CA ALA A 320 -6.55 -7.07 -25.13
C ALA A 320 -6.41 -5.54 -25.03
N ASN A 321 -7.18 -4.90 -24.14
CA ASN A 321 -7.00 -3.48 -23.79
C ASN A 321 -5.62 -3.23 -23.20
N TYR A 322 -5.20 -4.10 -22.27
CA TYR A 322 -3.95 -3.95 -21.54
C TYR A 322 -2.68 -4.17 -22.37
N ILE A 323 -2.77 -4.88 -23.50
CA ILE A 323 -1.61 -5.17 -24.38
C ILE A 323 -1.32 -4.07 -25.39
N LEU A 324 -2.35 -3.46 -25.98
CA LEU A 324 -2.22 -2.55 -27.14
C LEU A 324 -2.29 -1.08 -26.83
N SER A 325 -2.48 -0.80 -25.57
CA SER A 325 -2.31 0.53 -25.07
C SER A 325 -0.82 0.93 -25.02
N CYS A 326 0.10 0.00 -25.34
CA CYS A 326 1.55 0.17 -25.54
C CYS A 326 1.93 0.63 -26.96
#